data_AF-A0AA38PSD7-F1
#
_entry.id   AF-A0AA38PSD7-F1
#
_cell.length_a   1.000
_cell.length_b   1.000
_cell.length_c   1.000
_cell.angle_alpha   90.00
_cell.angle_beta   90.00
_cell.angle_gamma   90.00
#
_symmetry.space_group_name_H-M   'P 1'
#
loop_
_entity.id
_entity.type
_entity.pdbx_description
1 polymer ?
#
loop_
_entity_poly.entity_id
_entity_poly.type
_entity_poly.pdbx_seq_one_letter_code
_entity_poly.pdbx_strand_id
1 'polypeptide(L)'
;MALFERALRELGHEGTDLWHRRGHYFTKIFGISFGGGQRHPGNFLHSQKDEDAWIKFSTSEEVVNLARRIDNLLACYFPKIHTLYCNVLDDLCKENPALRRNWEGCCFGASSLNFTHAVTNKHRDFRNLLFGQCAVWSCGSFDYQKGGHLIVWDLNLVIEFPPGSVALLPSALLSHSNTAIGRHEQRHSMTFFSASGLFRWRHNNFMSDKDFCAGASHEERMKWDEHRERLWETGVELLTDM
;
A
#
# COMPACT_ATOMS: atom_id res chain seq x y z
N MET A 1 16.65 -8.52 8.20
CA MET A 1 17.50 -7.43 8.74
C MET A 1 18.52 -6.96 7.74
N ALA A 2 19.54 -7.77 7.41
CA ALA A 2 20.64 -7.37 6.52
C ALA A 2 20.20 -6.78 5.17
N LEU A 3 19.09 -7.25 4.61
CA LEU A 3 18.57 -6.79 3.33
C LEU A 3 17.94 -5.37 3.39
N PHE A 4 17.21 -5.04 4.47
CA PHE A 4 16.67 -3.69 4.68
C PHE A 4 17.77 -2.69 4.99
N GLU A 5 18.75 -3.09 5.81
CA GLU A 5 19.92 -2.26 6.08
C GLU A 5 20.71 -1.99 4.79
N ARG A 6 20.96 -3.02 3.96
CA ARG A 6 21.61 -2.85 2.66
C ARG A 6 20.84 -1.89 1.76
N ALA A 7 19.52 -2.05 1.63
CA ALA A 7 18.71 -1.14 0.83
C ALA A 7 18.78 0.31 1.35
N LEU A 8 18.78 0.51 2.67
CA LEU A 8 18.94 1.84 3.26
C LEU A 8 20.28 2.49 2.85
N ARG A 9 21.37 1.72 2.84
CA ARG A 9 22.70 2.18 2.36
C ARG A 9 22.69 2.54 0.89
N GLU A 10 22.13 1.67 0.08
CA GLU A 10 22.08 1.85 -1.37
C GLU A 10 21.21 3.05 -1.76
N LEU A 11 20.14 3.32 -1.02
CA LEU A 11 19.34 4.53 -1.16
C LEU A 11 20.12 5.79 -0.67
N GLY A 12 21.14 5.63 0.16
CA GLY A 12 22.00 6.71 0.66
C GLY A 12 21.35 7.56 1.74
N HIS A 13 20.47 6.95 2.54
CA HIS A 13 19.69 7.62 3.58
C HIS A 13 20.00 7.06 4.98
N GLU A 14 21.20 6.50 5.17
CA GLU A 14 21.67 6.10 6.50
C GLU A 14 21.72 7.31 7.44
N GLY A 15 21.15 7.16 8.63
CA GLY A 15 21.14 8.22 9.64
C GLY A 15 20.22 9.40 9.31
N THR A 16 19.44 9.35 8.24
CA THR A 16 18.43 10.37 7.94
C THR A 16 17.04 9.85 8.30
N ASP A 17 16.44 10.43 9.33
CA ASP A 17 15.00 10.39 9.52
C ASP A 17 14.41 11.67 8.93
N LEU A 18 13.36 11.54 8.13
CA LEU A 18 12.68 12.68 7.52
C LEU A 18 11.31 12.84 8.16
N TRP A 19 10.96 14.08 8.51
CA TRP A 19 9.61 14.37 8.96
C TRP A 19 8.64 14.29 7.79
N HIS A 20 7.58 13.51 7.95
CA HIS A 20 6.46 13.50 7.02
C HIS A 20 5.13 13.30 7.77
N ARG A 21 4.01 13.35 7.04
CA ARG A 21 2.65 13.32 7.60
C ARG A 21 2.39 12.18 8.60
N ARG A 22 3.06 11.03 8.45
CA ARG A 22 2.81 9.84 9.26
C ARG A 22 3.83 9.67 10.39
N GLY A 23 4.90 10.46 10.47
CA GLY A 23 5.92 10.27 11.51
C GLY A 23 7.30 10.78 11.08
N HIS A 24 8.29 10.46 11.92
CA HIS A 24 9.69 10.83 11.72
C HIS A 24 10.50 9.58 11.41
N TYR A 25 10.53 9.19 10.14
CA TYR A 25 11.28 8.04 9.66
C TYR A 25 11.48 8.15 8.14
N PHE A 26 12.49 7.47 7.61
CA PHE A 26 12.68 7.41 6.17
C PHE A 26 11.72 6.39 5.54
N THR A 27 11.02 6.82 4.48
CA THR A 27 10.15 5.96 3.67
C THR A 27 10.41 6.17 2.19
N LYS A 28 10.39 5.08 1.43
CA LYS A 28 10.45 5.09 -0.04
C LYS A 28 9.31 4.25 -0.59
N ILE A 29 8.68 4.70 -1.68
CA ILE A 29 7.49 4.07 -2.26
C ILE A 29 7.78 3.74 -3.71
N PHE A 30 7.41 2.53 -4.14
CA PHE A 30 7.61 2.00 -5.49
C PHE A 30 6.32 1.41 -6.05
N GLY A 31 6.23 1.30 -7.37
CA GLY A 31 5.10 0.68 -8.08
C GLY A 31 4.16 1.68 -8.72
N ILE A 32 2.95 1.23 -9.04
CA ILE A 32 1.94 1.95 -9.82
C ILE A 32 0.98 2.68 -8.87
N SER A 33 0.69 3.94 -9.18
CA SER A 33 -0.24 4.77 -8.42
C SER A 33 -1.00 5.73 -9.32
N PHE A 34 -2.09 6.29 -8.81
CA PHE A 34 -2.83 7.36 -9.47
C PHE A 34 -3.47 8.30 -8.45
N GLY A 35 -3.34 9.60 -8.70
CA GLY A 35 -3.78 10.68 -7.82
C GLY A 35 -2.69 11.72 -7.58
N GLY A 36 -2.97 12.73 -6.75
CA GLY A 36 -2.00 13.78 -6.41
C GLY A 36 -1.65 14.73 -7.57
N GLY A 37 -2.56 14.89 -8.55
CA GLY A 37 -2.38 15.77 -9.71
C GLY A 37 -1.84 15.07 -10.96
N GLN A 38 -1.54 13.77 -10.91
CA GLN A 38 -1.21 12.98 -12.08
C GLN A 38 -2.37 12.97 -13.10
N ARG A 39 -2.05 12.96 -14.40
CA ARG A 39 -3.05 12.94 -15.48
C ARG A 39 -3.49 11.53 -15.86
N HIS A 40 -2.61 10.54 -15.69
CA HIS A 40 -2.87 9.12 -15.92
C HIS A 40 -2.15 8.30 -14.83
N PRO A 41 -2.53 7.03 -14.63
CA PRO A 41 -1.76 6.10 -13.79
C PRO A 41 -0.30 6.04 -14.24
N GLY A 42 0.60 5.87 -13.28
CA GLY A 42 2.04 5.84 -13.53
C GLY A 42 2.80 5.14 -12.42
N ASN A 43 3.99 4.66 -12.77
CA ASN A 43 4.99 4.26 -11.78
C ASN A 43 5.51 5.49 -11.03
N PHE A 44 5.82 5.34 -9.74
CA PHE A 44 6.57 6.37 -9.02
C PHE A 44 7.90 6.64 -9.72
N LEU A 45 8.24 7.93 -9.88
CA LEU A 45 9.49 8.34 -10.52
C LEU A 45 10.61 8.40 -9.48
N HIS A 46 11.75 7.83 -9.83
CA HIS A 46 12.92 7.80 -8.97
C HIS A 46 14.19 8.17 -9.72
N SER A 47 15.25 8.49 -8.97
CA SER A 47 16.58 8.63 -9.55
C SER A 47 17.09 7.26 -10.01
N GLN A 48 18.03 7.22 -10.96
CA GLN A 48 18.62 5.94 -11.41
C GLN A 48 19.20 5.14 -10.23
N LYS A 49 19.84 5.83 -9.27
CA LYS A 49 20.39 5.21 -8.06
C LYS A 49 19.30 4.51 -7.22
N ASP A 50 18.16 5.16 -7.05
CA ASP A 50 17.04 4.59 -6.29
C ASP A 50 16.40 3.40 -7.01
N GLU A 51 16.28 3.47 -8.35
CA GLU A 51 15.81 2.35 -9.17
C GLU A 51 16.75 1.14 -9.07
N ASP A 52 18.06 1.37 -9.15
CA ASP A 52 19.05 0.29 -9.03
C ASP A 52 19.00 -0.37 -7.64
N ALA A 53 18.84 0.43 -6.58
CA ALA A 53 18.67 -0.06 -5.21
C ALA A 53 17.36 -0.85 -5.07
N TRP A 54 16.28 -0.36 -5.68
CA TRP A 54 14.98 -1.04 -5.69
C TRP A 54 15.07 -2.38 -6.40
N ILE A 55 15.62 -2.43 -7.62
CA ILE A 55 15.76 -3.67 -8.39
C ILE A 55 16.52 -4.72 -7.57
N LYS A 56 17.68 -4.37 -7.01
CA LYS A 56 18.46 -5.30 -6.18
C LYS A 56 17.68 -5.83 -4.98
N PHE A 57 16.94 -4.95 -4.30
CA PHE A 57 16.11 -5.32 -3.16
C PHE A 57 14.94 -6.21 -3.58
N SER A 58 14.17 -5.78 -4.59
CA SER A 58 12.91 -6.41 -5.00
C SER A 58 13.11 -7.75 -5.70
N THR A 59 14.27 -7.97 -6.34
CA THR A 59 14.60 -9.24 -7.01
C THR A 59 15.32 -10.24 -6.10
N SER A 60 15.59 -9.90 -4.84
CA SER A 60 16.10 -10.88 -3.88
C SER A 60 15.08 -11.98 -3.62
N GLU A 61 15.56 -13.21 -3.43
CA GLU A 61 14.68 -14.37 -3.21
C GLU A 61 13.77 -14.16 -2.00
N GLU A 62 14.29 -13.58 -0.93
CA GLU A 62 13.56 -13.33 0.30
C GLU A 62 12.41 -12.33 0.09
N VAL A 63 12.63 -11.27 -0.69
CA VAL A 63 11.58 -10.26 -0.96
C VAL A 63 10.55 -10.79 -1.95
N VAL A 64 10.97 -11.55 -2.97
CA VAL A 64 10.04 -12.21 -3.89
C VAL A 64 9.14 -13.19 -3.12
N ASN A 65 9.71 -14.00 -2.22
CA ASN A 65 8.95 -14.91 -1.37
C ASN A 65 8.02 -14.18 -0.40
N LEU A 66 8.45 -13.04 0.16
CA LEU A 66 7.59 -12.19 0.99
C LEU A 66 6.42 -11.62 0.20
N ALA A 67 6.66 -11.07 -0.99
CA ALA A 67 5.61 -10.52 -1.85
C ALA A 67 4.58 -11.61 -2.23
N ARG A 68 5.05 -12.80 -2.62
CA ARG A 68 4.18 -13.96 -2.90
C ARG A 68 3.36 -14.38 -1.68
N ARG A 69 3.98 -14.42 -0.49
CA ARG A 69 3.27 -14.74 0.76
C ARG A 69 2.16 -13.73 1.05
N ILE A 70 2.44 -12.44 0.88
CA ILE A 70 1.46 -11.37 1.15
C ILE A 70 0.31 -11.43 0.15
N ASP A 71 0.61 -11.67 -1.13
CA ASP A 71 -0.42 -11.88 -2.16
C ASP A 71 -1.33 -13.07 -1.80
N ASN A 72 -0.72 -14.23 -1.47
CA ASN A 72 -1.46 -15.43 -1.08
C ASN A 72 -2.31 -15.22 0.19
N LEU A 73 -1.82 -14.45 1.16
CA LEU A 73 -2.62 -14.10 2.36
C LEU A 73 -3.87 -13.31 1.96
N LEU A 74 -3.76 -12.34 1.04
CA LEU A 74 -4.92 -11.61 0.56
C LEU A 74 -5.88 -12.53 -0.20
N ALA A 75 -5.37 -13.40 -1.08
CA ALA A 75 -6.18 -14.37 -1.81
C ALA A 75 -6.94 -15.33 -0.88
N CYS A 76 -6.31 -15.74 0.23
CA CYS A 76 -6.89 -16.68 1.18
C CYS A 76 -7.98 -16.04 2.06
N TYR A 77 -7.71 -14.86 2.63
CA TYR A 77 -8.63 -14.22 3.59
C TYR A 77 -9.62 -13.25 2.95
N PHE A 78 -9.32 -12.72 1.76
CA PHE A 78 -10.16 -11.75 1.06
C PHE A 78 -10.17 -12.01 -0.47
N PRO A 79 -10.63 -13.19 -0.93
CA PRO A 79 -10.52 -13.63 -2.32
C PRO A 79 -11.20 -12.68 -3.32
N LYS A 80 -12.35 -12.09 -2.96
CA LYS A 80 -13.04 -11.11 -3.83
C LYS A 80 -12.24 -9.80 -3.98
N ILE A 81 -11.60 -9.33 -2.90
CA ILE A 81 -10.71 -8.16 -2.93
C ILE A 81 -9.45 -8.46 -3.75
N HIS A 82 -8.84 -9.63 -3.56
CA HIS A 82 -7.70 -10.08 -4.35
C HIS A 82 -8.02 -10.10 -5.85
N THR A 83 -9.16 -10.70 -6.22
CA THR A 83 -9.65 -10.74 -7.60
C THR A 83 -9.85 -9.34 -8.18
N LEU A 84 -10.47 -8.42 -7.41
CA LEU A 84 -10.63 -7.03 -7.82
C LEU A 84 -9.28 -6.35 -8.08
N TYR A 85 -8.29 -6.55 -7.20
CA TYR A 85 -6.96 -5.97 -7.33
C TYR A 85 -6.24 -6.51 -8.58
N CYS A 86 -6.24 -7.84 -8.79
CA CYS A 86 -5.67 -8.47 -9.98
C CYS A 86 -6.28 -7.91 -11.26
N ASN A 87 -7.61 -7.93 -11.38
CA ASN A 87 -8.31 -7.47 -12.58
C ASN A 87 -7.99 -6.01 -12.90
N VAL A 88 -7.97 -5.14 -11.89
CA VAL A 88 -7.65 -3.73 -12.09
C VAL A 88 -6.21 -3.56 -12.56
N LEU A 89 -5.26 -4.26 -11.95
CA LEU A 89 -3.86 -4.14 -12.32
C LEU A 89 -3.57 -4.78 -13.69
N ASP A 90 -4.25 -5.86 -14.05
CA ASP A 90 -4.20 -6.52 -15.37
C ASP A 90 -4.70 -5.59 -16.46
N ASP A 91 -5.88 -5.00 -16.26
CA ASP A 91 -6.48 -4.05 -17.21
C ASP A 91 -5.60 -2.81 -17.41
N LEU A 92 -5.01 -2.27 -16.34
CA LEU A 92 -4.09 -1.12 -16.42
C LEU A 92 -2.81 -1.45 -17.19
N CYS A 93 -2.17 -2.59 -16.91
CA CYS A 93 -0.95 -2.99 -17.63
C CYS A 93 -1.25 -3.35 -19.09
N LYS A 94 -2.47 -3.82 -19.40
CA LYS A 94 -2.92 -4.07 -20.77
C LYS A 94 -3.15 -2.78 -21.55
N GLU A 95 -3.78 -1.77 -20.91
CA GLU A 95 -4.04 -0.47 -21.53
C GLU A 95 -2.74 0.32 -21.72
N ASN A 96 -1.86 0.31 -20.72
CA ASN A 96 -0.56 0.97 -20.78
C ASN A 96 0.58 -0.02 -20.51
N PRO A 97 1.17 -0.62 -21.56
CA PRO A 97 2.29 -1.56 -21.44
C PRO A 97 3.57 -0.97 -20.83
N ALA A 98 3.67 0.36 -20.65
CA ALA A 98 4.80 0.99 -19.97
C ALA A 98 4.72 0.85 -18.44
N LEU A 99 3.54 0.53 -17.89
CA LEU A 99 3.37 0.31 -16.45
C LEU A 99 4.05 -0.98 -16.00
N ARG A 100 4.85 -0.87 -14.94
CA ARG A 100 5.60 -2.00 -14.36
C ARG A 100 5.09 -2.34 -12.98
N ARG A 101 4.70 -3.60 -12.77
CA ARG A 101 4.39 -4.09 -11.42
C ARG A 101 5.67 -4.20 -10.60
N ASN A 102 5.53 -4.15 -9.28
CA ASN A 102 6.64 -4.44 -8.38
C ASN A 102 7.08 -5.92 -8.50
N TRP A 103 6.12 -6.85 -8.62
CA TRP A 103 6.37 -8.26 -8.89
C TRP A 103 5.31 -8.83 -9.81
N GLU A 104 5.70 -9.78 -10.64
CA GLU A 104 4.77 -10.61 -11.41
C GLU A 104 3.94 -11.47 -10.45
N GLY A 105 2.63 -11.55 -10.71
CA GLY A 105 1.69 -12.30 -9.86
C GLY A 105 1.34 -11.66 -8.51
N CYS A 106 1.80 -10.45 -8.21
CA CYS A 106 1.37 -9.70 -7.02
C CYS A 106 0.27 -8.70 -7.38
N CYS A 107 -0.86 -8.74 -6.68
CA CYS A 107 -2.06 -7.94 -6.97
C CYS A 107 -1.97 -6.47 -6.51
N PHE A 108 -1.00 -6.14 -5.64
CA PHE A 108 -0.88 -4.79 -5.11
C PHE A 108 -0.23 -3.83 -6.11
N GLY A 109 -0.83 -2.65 -6.27
CA GLY A 109 -0.32 -1.63 -7.19
C GLY A 109 1.03 -1.06 -6.76
N ALA A 110 1.22 -0.83 -5.46
CA ALA A 110 2.42 -0.20 -4.92
C ALA A 110 2.87 -0.81 -3.58
N SER A 111 4.10 -0.48 -3.19
CA SER A 111 4.68 -0.88 -1.91
C SER A 111 5.54 0.24 -1.31
N SER A 112 5.59 0.32 0.02
CA SER A 112 6.54 1.21 0.71
C SER A 112 7.53 0.43 1.56
N LEU A 113 8.78 0.91 1.58
CA LEU A 113 9.81 0.51 2.53
C LEU A 113 9.93 1.61 3.58
N ASN A 114 9.75 1.24 4.84
CA ASN A 114 9.87 2.14 6.00
C ASN A 114 11.03 1.63 6.85
N PHE A 115 11.97 2.51 7.20
CA PHE A 115 13.25 2.11 7.76
C PHE A 115 13.44 2.57 9.21
N THR A 116 14.49 2.00 9.85
CA THR A 116 15.10 2.38 11.14
C THR A 116 14.15 2.34 12.33
N HIS A 117 13.37 3.41 12.51
CA HIS A 117 12.44 3.63 13.60
C HIS A 117 11.07 3.97 13.00
N ALA A 118 10.52 3.05 12.19
CA ALA A 118 9.24 3.23 11.51
C ALA A 118 8.06 3.26 12.51
N VAL A 119 7.97 4.35 13.26
CA VAL A 119 6.95 4.70 14.24
C VAL A 119 6.05 5.76 13.62
N THR A 120 4.74 5.55 13.72
CA THR A 120 3.74 6.32 13.02
C THR A 120 2.83 7.06 14.00
N ASN A 121 2.49 8.31 13.66
CA ASN A 121 1.38 9.04 14.26
C ASN A 121 0.06 8.42 13.80
N LYS A 122 -1.03 8.61 14.57
CA LYS A 122 -2.39 8.21 14.18
C LYS A 122 -2.74 8.79 12.81
N HIS A 123 -3.09 7.92 11.86
CA HIS A 123 -3.45 8.35 10.51
C HIS A 123 -4.43 7.37 9.83
N ARG A 124 -4.95 7.81 8.69
CA ARG A 124 -5.61 6.97 7.69
C ARG A 124 -4.90 7.11 6.37
N ASP A 125 -4.90 6.04 5.59
CA ASP A 125 -4.40 6.05 4.22
C ASP A 125 -5.52 6.36 3.24
N PHE A 126 -6.13 7.54 3.42
CA PHE A 126 -7.33 8.00 2.69
C PHE A 126 -7.20 8.05 1.16
N ARG A 127 -6.01 7.80 0.60
CA ARG A 127 -5.81 7.68 -0.85
C ARG A 127 -5.99 6.25 -1.35
N ASN A 128 -5.94 5.24 -0.49
CA ASN A 128 -6.15 3.84 -0.84
C ASN A 128 -7.64 3.53 -1.03
N LEU A 129 -7.96 2.37 -1.62
CA LEU A 129 -9.34 1.92 -1.78
C LEU A 129 -10.02 1.78 -0.39
N LEU A 130 -11.22 2.35 -0.25
CA LEU A 130 -11.92 2.49 1.03
C LEU A 130 -12.04 1.16 1.81
N PHE A 131 -12.60 0.14 1.17
CA PHE A 131 -12.78 -1.20 1.72
C PHE A 131 -11.61 -2.15 1.38
N GLY A 132 -10.62 -1.66 0.64
CA GLY A 132 -9.51 -2.45 0.17
C GLY A 132 -8.54 -2.77 1.29
N GLN A 133 -8.05 -4.02 1.32
CA GLN A 133 -7.03 -4.42 2.28
C GLN A 133 -5.67 -3.93 1.83
N CYS A 134 -4.90 -3.40 2.77
CA CYS A 134 -3.47 -3.15 2.64
C CYS A 134 -2.72 -4.13 3.54
N ALA A 135 -1.53 -4.54 3.12
CA ALA A 135 -0.68 -5.38 3.93
C ALA A 135 0.41 -4.56 4.61
N VAL A 136 0.71 -4.87 5.87
CA VAL A 136 1.89 -4.40 6.59
C VAL A 136 2.66 -5.61 7.06
N TRP A 137 3.92 -5.71 6.67
CA TRP A 137 4.86 -6.67 7.22
C TRP A 137 5.92 -5.94 8.05
N SER A 138 6.24 -6.44 9.23
CA SER A 138 7.29 -5.86 10.08
C SER A 138 8.51 -6.77 10.17
N CYS A 139 9.69 -6.18 10.23
CA CYS A 139 10.90 -6.85 10.70
C CYS A 139 11.73 -5.89 11.54
N GLY A 140 12.75 -6.40 12.22
CA GLY A 140 13.49 -5.59 13.17
C GLY A 140 14.13 -6.41 14.27
N SER A 141 15.03 -5.77 15.00
CA SER A 141 15.44 -6.23 16.33
C SER A 141 14.80 -5.27 17.34
N PHE A 142 13.65 -5.66 17.88
CA PHE A 142 12.90 -4.92 18.90
C PHE A 142 12.11 -5.87 19.79
N ASP A 143 11.87 -5.47 21.03
CA ASP A 143 11.02 -6.18 21.98
C ASP A 143 9.55 -5.91 21.68
N TYR A 144 8.94 -6.80 20.90
CA TYR A 144 7.56 -6.67 20.43
C TYR A 144 6.50 -6.78 21.54
N GLN A 145 6.90 -7.17 22.76
CA GLN A 145 6.02 -7.21 23.94
C GLN A 145 5.99 -5.86 24.66
N LYS A 146 6.95 -4.97 24.37
CA LYS A 146 7.06 -3.64 24.99
C LYS A 146 6.75 -2.50 24.02
N GLY A 147 6.90 -2.72 22.71
CA GLY A 147 6.80 -1.67 21.71
C GLY A 147 6.53 -2.18 20.30
N GLY A 148 6.35 -1.25 19.36
CA GLY A 148 6.07 -1.57 17.96
C GLY A 148 4.70 -2.22 17.69
N HIS A 149 3.80 -2.20 18.66
CA HIS A 149 2.44 -2.75 18.59
C HIS A 149 1.64 -2.02 17.51
N LEU A 150 0.78 -2.73 16.78
CA LEU A 150 -0.18 -2.14 15.86
C LEU A 150 -1.39 -1.64 16.65
N ILE A 151 -1.75 -0.37 16.49
CA ILE A 151 -2.95 0.22 17.07
C ILE A 151 -3.99 0.40 15.97
N VAL A 152 -5.18 -0.16 16.17
CA VAL A 152 -6.35 0.07 15.32
C VAL A 152 -7.39 0.84 16.14
N TRP A 153 -7.31 2.16 16.06
CA TRP A 153 -8.00 3.08 16.99
C TRP A 153 -9.52 2.94 16.93
N ASP A 154 -10.08 2.84 15.73
CA ASP A 154 -11.53 2.78 15.54
C ASP A 154 -12.14 1.48 16.09
N LEU A 155 -11.31 0.45 16.34
CA LEU A 155 -11.71 -0.82 16.95
C LEU A 155 -11.27 -0.97 18.42
N ASN A 156 -10.63 0.04 18.99
CA ASN A 156 -10.00 -0.02 20.33
C ASN A 156 -9.05 -1.21 20.51
N LEU A 157 -8.30 -1.58 19.46
CA LEU A 157 -7.36 -2.69 19.51
C LEU A 157 -5.91 -2.20 19.59
N VAL A 158 -5.14 -2.85 20.47
CA VAL A 158 -3.67 -2.77 20.54
C VAL A 158 -3.15 -4.19 20.41
N ILE A 159 -2.38 -4.44 19.36
CA ILE A 159 -1.97 -5.78 18.95
C ILE A 159 -0.44 -5.85 18.99
N GLU A 160 0.12 -6.74 19.79
CA GLU A 160 1.54 -7.09 19.71
C GLU A 160 1.85 -7.51 18.27
N PHE A 161 2.86 -6.90 17.66
CA PHE A 161 3.16 -7.09 16.24
C PHE A 161 4.62 -7.54 16.04
N PRO A 162 4.90 -8.85 16.22
CA PRO A 162 6.26 -9.38 16.17
C PRO A 162 6.97 -9.18 14.82
N PRO A 163 8.31 -9.15 14.79
CA PRO A 163 9.07 -9.30 13.56
C PRO A 163 8.65 -10.57 12.80
N GLY A 164 8.38 -10.42 11.50
CA GLY A 164 7.93 -11.50 10.62
C GLY A 164 6.40 -11.57 10.44
N SER A 165 5.62 -10.86 11.26
CA SER A 165 4.16 -10.83 11.17
C SER A 165 3.66 -9.97 10.01
N VAL A 166 2.50 -10.35 9.48
CA VAL A 166 1.75 -9.62 8.46
C VAL A 166 0.37 -9.25 9.03
N ALA A 167 -0.05 -8.01 8.84
CA ALA A 167 -1.43 -7.57 9.05
C ALA A 167 -2.06 -7.18 7.72
N LEU A 168 -3.28 -7.65 7.48
CA LEU A 168 -4.17 -7.13 6.44
C LEU A 168 -5.19 -6.22 7.12
N LEU A 169 -5.31 -4.98 6.68
CA LEU A 169 -6.29 -4.04 7.22
C LEU A 169 -6.81 -3.04 6.17
N PRO A 170 -8.06 -2.58 6.29
CA PRO A 170 -8.61 -1.52 5.44
C PRO A 170 -8.06 -0.15 5.89
N SER A 171 -6.81 0.14 5.48
CA SER A 171 -6.02 1.30 5.94
C SER A 171 -6.64 2.67 5.62
N ALA A 172 -7.52 2.74 4.61
CA ALA A 172 -8.27 3.95 4.27
C ALA A 172 -9.45 4.19 5.23
N LEU A 173 -10.07 3.10 5.71
CA LEU A 173 -11.25 3.14 6.58
C LEU A 173 -10.85 3.30 8.05
N LEU A 174 -9.88 2.51 8.51
CA LEU A 174 -9.51 2.42 9.91
C LEU A 174 -8.30 3.30 10.23
N SER A 175 -8.45 4.16 11.22
CA SER A 175 -7.38 4.94 11.81
C SER A 175 -6.40 4.01 12.51
N HIS A 176 -5.13 4.09 12.15
CA HIS A 176 -4.10 3.21 12.68
C HIS A 176 -2.79 3.94 12.95
N SER A 177 -1.95 3.33 13.77
CA SER A 177 -0.58 3.72 14.05
C SER A 177 0.18 2.54 14.64
N ASN A 178 1.42 2.75 15.06
CA ASN A 178 2.15 1.80 15.87
C ASN A 178 2.82 2.49 17.07
N THR A 179 3.05 1.73 18.14
CA THR A 179 3.72 2.26 19.33
C THR A 179 5.20 2.48 19.07
N ALA A 180 5.80 3.37 19.86
CA ALA A 180 7.25 3.54 19.88
C ALA A 180 7.96 2.23 20.26
N ILE A 181 9.23 2.14 19.87
CA ILE A 181 10.17 1.09 20.27
C ILE A 181 11.26 1.68 21.16
N GLY A 182 12.09 0.84 21.77
CA GLY A 182 13.24 1.26 22.57
C GLY A 182 14.27 2.04 21.74
N ARG A 183 15.03 2.93 22.40
CA ARG A 183 15.99 3.85 21.74
C ARG A 183 17.04 3.16 20.87
N HIS A 184 17.45 1.94 21.24
CA HIS A 184 18.48 1.16 20.53
C HIS A 184 17.89 0.04 19.66
N GLU A 185 16.57 -0.06 19.61
CA GLU A 185 15.87 -1.05 18.81
C GLU A 185 15.70 -0.55 17.37
N GLN A 186 15.48 -1.47 16.45
CA GLN A 186 15.19 -1.15 15.05
C GLN A 186 13.95 -1.88 14.59
N ARG A 187 13.03 -1.16 13.96
CA ARG A 187 11.82 -1.69 13.36
C ARG A 187 11.65 -1.11 11.96
N HIS A 188 11.80 -1.99 10.98
CA HIS A 188 11.45 -1.72 9.59
C HIS A 188 10.05 -2.27 9.29
N SER A 189 9.44 -1.75 8.24
CA SER A 189 8.23 -2.37 7.69
C SER A 189 8.14 -2.22 6.18
N MET A 190 7.54 -3.22 5.56
CA MET A 190 7.12 -3.18 4.17
C MET A 190 5.61 -3.07 4.13
N THR A 191 5.07 -2.13 3.36
CA THR A 191 3.62 -2.03 3.14
C THR A 191 3.27 -2.31 1.70
N PHE A 192 2.08 -2.86 1.47
CA PHE A 192 1.53 -3.16 0.15
C PHE A 192 0.13 -2.55 0.08
N PHE A 193 -0.13 -1.77 -0.95
CA PHE A 193 -1.36 -1.00 -1.06
C PHE A 193 -1.70 -0.68 -2.52
N SER A 194 -2.96 -0.33 -2.76
CA SER A 194 -3.46 0.09 -4.06
C SER A 194 -4.21 1.41 -3.92
N ALA A 195 -3.77 2.43 -4.65
CA ALA A 195 -4.41 3.74 -4.64
C ALA A 195 -5.82 3.65 -5.23
N SER A 196 -6.81 4.25 -4.57
CA SER A 196 -8.21 4.31 -5.01
C SER A 196 -8.38 4.90 -6.42
N GLY A 197 -7.45 5.78 -6.83
CA GLY A 197 -7.42 6.33 -8.18
C GLY A 197 -7.35 5.26 -9.27
N LEU A 198 -6.59 4.18 -9.04
CA LEU A 198 -6.44 3.10 -10.04
C LEU A 198 -7.80 2.44 -10.35
N PHE A 199 -8.61 2.21 -9.31
CA PHE A 199 -9.93 1.62 -9.44
C PHE A 199 -10.91 2.57 -10.14
N ARG A 200 -10.86 3.87 -9.79
CA ARG A 200 -11.71 4.87 -10.45
C ARG A 200 -11.32 5.09 -11.91
N TRP A 201 -10.03 5.08 -12.23
CA TRP A 201 -9.55 5.15 -13.61
C TRP A 201 -10.13 4.01 -14.45
N ARG A 202 -10.03 2.77 -13.95
CA ARG A 202 -10.63 1.61 -14.61
C ARG A 202 -12.16 1.74 -14.71
N HIS A 203 -12.83 2.12 -13.62
CA HIS A 203 -14.29 2.28 -13.58
C HIS A 203 -14.79 3.29 -14.60
N ASN A 204 -14.08 4.40 -14.78
CA ASN A 204 -14.41 5.43 -15.74
C ASN A 204 -13.95 5.10 -17.17
N ASN A 205 -13.69 3.83 -17.51
CA ASN A 205 -13.19 3.42 -18.83
C ASN A 205 -11.87 4.12 -19.23
N PHE A 206 -10.88 4.04 -18.33
CA PHE A 206 -9.52 4.55 -18.51
C PHE A 206 -9.42 6.07 -18.68
N MET A 207 -10.17 6.81 -17.87
CA MET A 207 -10.05 8.27 -17.78
C MET A 207 -10.14 8.77 -16.34
N SER A 208 -9.64 9.98 -16.10
CA SER A 208 -9.70 10.57 -14.77
C SER A 208 -11.14 10.91 -14.38
N ASP A 209 -11.44 11.00 -13.08
CA ASP A 209 -12.74 11.49 -12.62
C ASP A 209 -13.07 12.85 -13.26
N LYS A 210 -12.08 13.72 -13.40
CA LYS A 210 -12.24 15.04 -14.02
C LYS A 210 -12.68 14.92 -15.47
N ASP A 211 -12.02 14.07 -16.26
CA ASP A 211 -12.30 13.93 -17.69
C ASP A 211 -13.63 13.22 -17.92
N PHE A 212 -13.94 12.18 -17.14
CA PHE A 212 -15.26 11.54 -17.11
C PHE A 212 -16.34 12.57 -16.82
N CYS A 213 -16.17 13.33 -15.75
CA CYS A 213 -17.11 14.35 -15.30
C CYS A 213 -17.35 15.46 -16.34
N ALA A 214 -16.36 15.77 -17.16
CA ALA A 214 -16.45 16.80 -18.20
C ALA A 214 -17.13 16.30 -19.48
N GLY A 215 -17.02 14.99 -19.78
CA GLY A 215 -17.59 14.37 -20.98
C GLY A 215 -18.92 13.65 -20.77
N ALA A 216 -19.28 13.30 -19.52
CA ALA A 216 -20.47 12.53 -19.20
C ALA A 216 -21.76 13.33 -19.42
N SER A 217 -22.78 12.64 -19.93
CA SER A 217 -24.17 13.13 -19.93
C SER A 217 -24.70 13.29 -18.50
N HIS A 218 -25.81 14.01 -18.35
CA HIS A 218 -26.46 14.18 -17.05
C HIS A 218 -26.84 12.83 -16.41
N GLU A 219 -27.35 11.89 -17.21
CA GLU A 219 -27.73 10.56 -16.72
C GLU A 219 -26.53 9.73 -16.27
N GLU A 220 -25.44 9.72 -17.05
CA GLU A 220 -24.19 9.04 -16.67
C GLU A 220 -23.61 9.64 -15.39
N ARG A 221 -23.70 10.97 -15.24
CA ARG A 221 -23.22 11.65 -14.04
C ARG A 221 -24.05 11.29 -12.81
N MET A 222 -25.38 11.25 -12.94
CA MET A 222 -26.26 10.80 -11.85
C MET A 222 -25.94 9.38 -11.41
N LYS A 223 -25.77 8.44 -12.36
CA LYS A 223 -25.40 7.05 -12.04
C LYS A 223 -24.03 6.95 -11.37
N TRP A 224 -23.08 7.77 -11.80
CA TRP A 224 -21.74 7.81 -11.20
C TRP A 224 -21.75 8.36 -9.77
N ASP A 225 -22.52 9.42 -9.51
CA ASP A 225 -22.69 9.96 -8.16
C ASP A 225 -23.42 8.95 -7.25
N GLU A 226 -24.49 8.30 -7.73
CA GLU A 226 -25.19 7.22 -7.00
C GLU A 226 -24.25 6.05 -6.67
N HIS A 227 -23.45 5.58 -7.65
CA HIS A 227 -22.47 4.52 -7.42
C HIS A 227 -21.48 4.89 -6.31
N ARG A 228 -21.02 6.14 -6.27
CA ARG A 228 -20.10 6.61 -5.23
C ARG A 228 -20.74 6.70 -3.86
N GLU A 229 -21.99 7.15 -3.78
CA GLU A 229 -22.76 7.19 -2.53
C GLU A 229 -23.01 5.79 -1.97
N ARG A 230 -23.16 4.80 -2.86
CA ARG A 230 -23.42 3.39 -2.51
C ARG A 230 -22.18 2.51 -2.50
N LEU A 231 -20.98 3.06 -2.71
CA LEU A 231 -19.74 2.28 -2.80
C LEU A 231 -19.45 1.45 -1.54
N TRP A 232 -19.97 1.88 -0.39
CA TRP A 232 -19.88 1.13 0.86
C TRP A 232 -20.63 -0.21 0.78
N GLU A 233 -21.73 -0.30 0.03
CA GLU A 233 -22.50 -1.54 -0.15
C GLU A 233 -21.67 -2.57 -0.91
N THR A 234 -21.01 -2.15 -2.00
CA THR A 234 -20.03 -2.99 -2.72
C THR A 234 -18.90 -3.40 -1.79
N GLY A 235 -18.42 -2.49 -0.94
CA GLY A 235 -17.39 -2.80 0.05
C GLY A 235 -17.83 -3.88 1.03
N VAL A 236 -19.06 -3.81 1.55
CA VAL A 236 -19.64 -4.86 2.41
C VAL A 236 -19.68 -6.18 1.66
N GLU A 237 -20.26 -6.21 0.46
CA GLU A 237 -20.39 -7.42 -0.35
C GLU A 237 -19.04 -8.12 -0.63
N LEU A 238 -18.00 -7.34 -0.92
CA LEU A 238 -16.66 -7.88 -1.19
C LEU A 238 -15.94 -8.38 0.08
N LEU A 239 -16.39 -7.94 1.25
CA LEU A 239 -15.84 -8.36 2.55
C LEU A 239 -16.66 -9.47 3.21
N THR A 240 -17.90 -9.71 2.77
CA THR A 240 -18.82 -10.68 3.36
C THR A 240 -18.91 -11.97 2.54
N ASP A 241 -17.94 -12.87 2.67
CA ASP A 241 -18.06 -14.30 2.26
C ASP A 241 -17.09 -15.22 3.03
N MET A 242 -16.84 -14.91 4.32
CA MET A 242 -16.37 -15.97 5.23
C MET A 242 -17.54 -16.85 5.63
#